data_AF-A0A2Z4L7F1-F1
#
_entry.id   AF-A0A2Z4L7F1-F1
#
_cell.length_a   1.000
_cell.length_b   1.000
_cell.length_c   1.000
_cell.angle_alpha   90.00
_cell.angle_beta   90.00
_cell.angle_gamma   90.00
#
_symmetry.space_group_name_H-M   'P 1'
#
loop_
_entity.id
_entity.type
_entity.pdbx_description
1 polymer ?
#
loop_
_entity_poly.entity_id
_entity_poly.type
_entity_poly.pdbx_seq_one_letter_code
_entity_poly.pdbx_strand_id
1 'polypeptide(L)'
;MDSKKISIISIFTVLTVILLGLVSASNIGYTGGADPERGISIESIEFNIPDGYMKNDSKTIINQSNNTGDKGYVLNQQTYVNVIGEEIVISVVDYDDFDVDAKMLHKICEGADEKTLMGYSGYINRGEDFAQFAYAYDNKAVSITAPNEELINQMLVVEDA
;
A
#
# COMPACT_ATOMS: atom_id res chain seq x y z
N MET A 1 -62.64 -28.48 39.24
CA MET A 1 -63.01 -27.31 38.41
C MET A 1 -62.54 -26.10 39.17
N ASP A 2 -61.30 -25.67 38.94
CA ASP A 2 -60.73 -24.48 39.54
C ASP A 2 -59.96 -23.72 38.46
N SER A 3 -60.70 -22.83 37.81
CA SER A 3 -60.19 -21.84 36.88
C SER A 3 -59.57 -20.71 37.72
N LYS A 4 -58.26 -20.48 37.64
CA LYS A 4 -57.69 -19.19 38.03
C LYS A 4 -56.33 -18.95 37.36
N LYS A 5 -56.42 -18.14 36.30
CA LYS A 5 -55.48 -17.09 35.87
C LYS A 5 -54.14 -17.57 35.30
N ILE A 6 -54.18 -17.79 34.00
CA ILE A 6 -53.06 -17.61 33.07
C ILE A 6 -52.54 -16.17 33.23
N SER A 7 -51.24 -16.01 33.44
CA SER A 7 -50.53 -14.74 33.21
C SER A 7 -49.20 -15.07 32.56
N ILE A 8 -49.25 -15.20 31.24
CA ILE A 8 -48.09 -15.20 30.36
C ILE A 8 -47.66 -13.74 30.23
N ILE A 9 -46.55 -13.36 30.84
CA ILE A 9 -45.88 -12.10 30.54
C ILE A 9 -44.68 -12.47 29.67
N SER A 10 -44.91 -12.45 28.35
CA SER A 10 -43.87 -12.55 27.33
C SER A 10 -43.09 -11.24 27.28
N ILE A 11 -41.91 -11.20 27.89
CA ILE A 11 -40.97 -10.09 27.70
C ILE A 11 -40.23 -10.36 26.38
N PHE A 12 -40.73 -9.73 25.32
CA PHE A 12 -40.10 -9.67 24.01
C PHE A 12 -39.19 -8.43 23.96
N THR A 13 -37.99 -8.51 24.52
CA THR A 13 -36.96 -7.48 24.33
C THR A 13 -36.13 -7.82 23.10
N VAL A 14 -36.61 -7.38 21.93
CA VAL A 14 -35.79 -7.24 20.73
C VAL A 14 -35.14 -5.88 20.82
N LEU A 15 -33.89 -5.83 21.28
CA LEU A 15 -33.06 -4.63 21.13
C LEU A 15 -32.48 -4.64 19.72
N THR A 16 -33.24 -4.11 18.77
CA THR A 16 -32.76 -3.86 17.41
C THR A 16 -31.77 -2.70 17.48
N VAL A 17 -30.48 -2.99 17.56
CA VAL A 17 -29.45 -1.98 17.27
C VAL A 17 -29.36 -1.87 15.76
N ILE A 18 -30.19 -1.00 15.18
CA ILE A 18 -29.95 -0.45 13.85
C ILE A 18 -28.81 0.55 14.01
N LEU A 19 -27.57 0.05 13.99
CA LEU A 19 -26.42 0.91 13.75
C LEU A 19 -26.39 1.17 12.26
N LEU A 20 -26.82 2.40 11.94
CA LEU A 20 -26.81 3.03 10.64
C LEU A 20 -25.51 2.71 9.91
N GLY A 21 -25.63 2.27 8.67
CA GLY A 21 -24.49 2.15 7.78
C GLY A 21 -23.74 3.47 7.74
N LEU A 22 -22.53 3.46 8.26
CA LEU A 22 -21.51 4.37 7.78
C LEU A 22 -21.07 3.81 6.45
N VAL A 23 -21.81 4.17 5.40
CA VAL A 23 -21.17 4.36 4.11
C VAL A 23 -20.22 5.52 4.35
N SER A 24 -18.98 5.23 4.74
CA SER A 24 -17.91 6.19 4.57
C SER A 24 -17.68 6.33 3.08
N ALA A 25 -18.57 7.08 2.44
CA ALA A 25 -18.23 7.80 1.23
C ALA A 25 -17.31 8.94 1.68
N SER A 26 -16.06 8.62 1.99
CA SER A 26 -14.97 9.59 1.96
C SER A 26 -14.64 9.86 0.49
N ASN A 27 -15.60 10.46 -0.22
CA ASN A 27 -15.31 11.35 -1.32
C ASN A 27 -15.10 12.75 -0.70
N ILE A 28 -14.08 12.84 0.15
CA ILE A 28 -13.54 14.10 0.63
C ILE A 28 -12.55 14.52 -0.46
N GLY A 29 -12.71 15.74 -0.96
CA GLY A 29 -11.98 16.26 -2.11
C GLY A 29 -10.52 15.87 -2.09
N TYR A 30 -10.06 15.39 -3.24
CA TYR A 30 -8.67 15.07 -3.56
C TYR A 30 -7.81 16.33 -3.39
N THR A 31 -7.41 16.61 -2.14
CA THR A 31 -6.18 17.33 -1.83
C THR A 31 -5.09 16.28 -1.95
N GLY A 32 -4.04 16.51 -2.74
CA GLY A 32 -2.96 15.53 -2.87
C GLY A 32 -2.37 15.15 -1.51
N GLY A 33 -1.69 14.01 -1.46
CA GLY A 33 -1.05 13.49 -0.25
C GLY A 33 -1.71 12.25 0.35
N ALA A 34 -1.00 11.64 1.30
CA ALA A 34 -1.38 10.37 1.92
C ALA A 34 -2.66 10.48 2.76
N ASP A 35 -3.39 9.36 2.84
CA ASP A 35 -4.53 9.17 3.73
C ASP A 35 -4.07 9.36 5.20
N PRO A 36 -4.73 10.20 6.01
CA PRO A 36 -4.31 10.45 7.40
C PRO A 36 -4.28 9.20 8.30
N GLU A 37 -5.07 8.17 8.00
CA GLU A 37 -5.19 6.96 8.83
C GLU A 37 -4.28 5.83 8.33
N ARG A 38 -4.01 5.79 7.03
CA ARG A 38 -3.29 4.68 6.37
C ARG A 38 -2.01 5.11 5.67
N GLY A 39 -1.72 6.40 5.70
CA GLY A 39 -0.56 7.04 5.12
C GLY A 39 0.70 6.72 5.88
N ILE A 40 1.75 6.41 5.13
CA ILE A 40 3.10 6.22 5.62
C ILE A 40 4.07 6.98 4.73
N SER A 41 5.26 7.24 5.24
CA SER A 41 6.34 7.84 4.48
C SER A 41 7.61 7.00 4.59
N ILE A 42 8.31 6.85 3.47
CA ILE A 42 9.66 6.27 3.38
C ILE A 42 10.51 7.30 2.64
N GLU A 43 11.54 7.85 3.29
CA GLU A 43 12.40 8.89 2.68
C GLU A 43 11.59 10.08 2.10
N SER A 44 10.57 10.53 2.83
CA SER A 44 9.64 11.61 2.41
C SER A 44 8.74 11.27 1.21
N ILE A 45 8.76 10.03 0.71
CA ILE A 45 7.84 9.54 -0.33
C ILE A 45 6.61 8.96 0.36
N GLU A 46 5.43 9.40 -0.06
CA GLU A 46 4.16 9.06 0.58
C GLU A 46 3.46 7.86 -0.06
N PHE A 47 2.89 6.98 0.78
CA PHE A 47 2.13 5.82 0.34
C PHE A 47 0.92 5.59 1.24
N ASN A 48 -0.12 4.96 0.69
CA ASN A 48 -1.26 4.46 1.45
C ASN A 48 -1.13 2.95 1.66
N ILE A 49 -1.34 2.46 2.88
CA ILE A 49 -1.40 1.01 3.10
C ILE A 49 -2.83 0.52 2.89
N PRO A 50 -3.05 -0.53 2.07
CA PRO A 50 -4.39 -1.09 1.88
C PRO A 50 -4.94 -1.68 3.17
N ASP A 51 -6.26 -1.68 3.32
CA ASP A 51 -6.91 -2.23 4.50
C ASP A 51 -6.58 -3.72 4.70
N GLY A 52 -6.45 -4.12 5.97
CA GLY A 52 -6.16 -5.50 6.34
C GLY A 52 -4.68 -5.91 6.25
N TYR A 53 -3.81 -5.00 5.79
CA TYR A 53 -2.36 -5.19 5.83
C TYR A 53 -1.76 -4.53 7.08
N MET A 54 -0.83 -5.25 7.73
CA MET A 54 -0.09 -4.75 8.89
C MET A 54 1.40 -4.80 8.61
N LYS A 55 2.14 -3.82 9.16
CA LYS A 55 3.59 -3.76 9.00
C LYS A 55 4.25 -5.01 9.59
N ASN A 56 5.15 -5.61 8.82
CA ASN A 56 6.04 -6.67 9.25
C ASN A 56 7.40 -6.08 9.61
N ASP A 57 7.59 -5.73 10.88
CA ASP A 57 8.83 -5.12 11.38
C ASP A 57 10.06 -6.02 11.19
N SER A 58 9.88 -7.35 11.17
CA SER A 58 10.98 -8.29 10.94
C SER A 58 11.53 -8.27 9.51
N LYS A 59 10.77 -7.70 8.56
CA LYS A 59 11.14 -7.55 7.14
C LYS A 59 11.28 -6.07 6.74
N THR A 60 11.46 -5.18 7.72
CA THR A 60 11.76 -3.77 7.50
C THR A 60 13.27 -3.55 7.43
N ILE A 61 13.73 -2.84 6.42
CA ILE A 61 15.14 -2.48 6.22
C ILE A 61 15.24 -0.96 6.30
N ILE A 62 16.18 -0.47 7.12
CA ILE A 62 16.41 0.97 7.31
C ILE A 62 17.88 1.25 7.01
N ASN A 63 18.13 2.11 6.02
CA ASN A 63 19.44 2.61 5.63
C ASN A 63 20.50 1.52 5.45
N GLN A 64 20.16 0.43 4.77
CA GLN A 64 21.11 -0.63 4.50
C GLN A 64 21.93 -0.31 3.25
N SER A 65 23.22 -0.03 3.44
CA SER A 65 24.18 0.06 2.35
C SER A 65 24.45 -1.32 1.74
N ASN A 66 24.37 -1.40 0.42
CA ASN A 66 24.64 -2.58 -0.39
C ASN A 66 25.45 -2.19 -1.63
N ASN A 67 25.89 -3.21 -2.39
CA ASN A 67 26.57 -3.00 -3.67
C ASN A 67 25.99 -3.93 -4.74
N THR A 68 25.89 -3.44 -5.96
CA THR A 68 25.62 -4.25 -7.16
C THR A 68 26.73 -4.02 -8.18
N GLY A 69 27.62 -5.01 -8.31
CA GLY A 69 28.89 -4.80 -9.00
C GLY A 69 29.72 -3.74 -8.26
N ASP A 70 30.16 -2.72 -8.99
CA ASP A 70 30.97 -1.62 -8.45
C ASP A 70 30.13 -0.42 -7.98
N LYS A 71 28.79 -0.55 -7.93
CA LYS A 71 27.87 0.55 -7.60
C LYS A 71 27.31 0.38 -6.19
N GLY A 72 27.52 1.38 -5.34
CA GLY A 72 26.93 1.47 -4.02
C GLY A 72 25.48 1.98 -4.06
N TYR A 73 24.66 1.51 -3.12
CA TYR A 73 23.32 2.03 -2.91
C TYR A 73 22.84 1.84 -1.46
N VAL A 74 21.92 2.69 -1.03
CA VAL A 74 21.20 2.59 0.24
C VAL A 74 19.78 2.10 -0.04
N LEU A 75 19.38 1.04 0.66
CA LEU A 75 18.03 0.48 0.60
C LEU A 75 17.25 0.84 1.87
N ASN A 76 16.07 1.41 1.67
CA ASN A 76 15.00 1.47 2.66
C ASN A 76 13.83 0.61 2.16
N GLN A 77 13.32 -0.27 3.01
CA GLN A 77 12.24 -1.19 2.65
C GLN A 77 11.26 -1.35 3.79
N GLN A 78 9.96 -1.34 3.48
CA GLN A 78 8.92 -1.76 4.41
C GLN A 78 8.07 -2.86 3.78
N THR A 79 7.76 -3.88 4.59
CA THR A 79 6.91 -5.00 4.18
C THR A 79 5.63 -4.98 5.00
N TYR A 80 4.51 -5.27 4.36
CA TYR A 80 3.21 -5.37 4.98
C TYR A 80 2.58 -6.71 4.64
N VAL A 81 1.90 -7.32 5.60
CA VAL A 81 1.32 -8.66 5.46
C VAL A 81 -0.12 -8.67 5.94
N ASN A 82 -0.98 -9.39 5.23
CA ASN A 82 -2.37 -9.59 5.65
C ASN A 82 -2.57 -10.92 6.40
N VAL A 83 -3.78 -11.17 6.88
CA VAL A 83 -4.10 -12.35 7.70
C VAL A 83 -3.99 -13.69 6.96
N ILE A 84 -3.97 -13.68 5.62
CA ILE A 84 -3.78 -14.87 4.79
C ILE A 84 -2.34 -15.05 4.32
N GLY A 85 -1.44 -14.13 4.69
CA GLY A 85 0.00 -14.23 4.43
C GLY A 85 0.46 -13.60 3.11
N GLU A 86 -0.40 -12.87 2.40
CA GLU A 86 0.02 -12.10 1.23
C GLU A 86 0.84 -10.89 1.64
N GLU A 87 1.88 -10.58 0.86
CA GLU A 87 2.84 -9.54 1.18
C GLU A 87 2.81 -8.40 0.17
N ILE A 88 2.97 -7.19 0.71
CA ILE A 88 3.25 -5.96 -0.02
C ILE A 88 4.64 -5.50 0.41
N VAL A 89 5.49 -5.16 -0.55
CA VAL A 89 6.85 -4.68 -0.30
C VAL A 89 7.03 -3.33 -1.00
N ILE A 90 7.40 -2.32 -0.24
CA ILE A 90 7.80 -1.00 -0.75
C ILE A 90 9.31 -0.88 -0.55
N SER A 91 10.03 -0.62 -1.63
CA SER A 91 11.47 -0.39 -1.60
C SER A 91 11.80 0.97 -2.19
N VAL A 92 12.66 1.71 -1.52
CA VAL A 92 13.24 2.97 -1.98
C VAL A 92 14.75 2.77 -2.02
N VAL A 93 15.33 2.95 -3.20
CA VAL A 93 16.75 2.76 -3.45
C VAL A 93 17.38 4.07 -3.87
N ASP A 94 18.40 4.48 -3.12
CA ASP A 94 19.24 5.64 -3.40
C ASP A 94 20.63 5.16 -3.84
N TYR A 95 21.06 5.51 -5.05
CA TYR A 95 22.34 5.06 -5.61
C TYR A 95 23.41 6.13 -5.37
N ASP A 96 24.56 5.73 -4.81
CA ASP A 96 25.59 6.67 -4.36
C ASP A 96 26.18 7.50 -5.52
N ASP A 97 26.25 6.92 -6.72
CA ASP A 97 26.99 7.47 -7.86
C ASP A 97 26.11 8.12 -8.94
N PHE A 98 24.78 8.02 -8.84
CA PHE A 98 23.88 8.57 -9.85
C PHE A 98 22.44 8.76 -9.39
N ASP A 99 21.82 9.80 -9.94
CA ASP A 99 20.38 10.03 -9.83
C ASP A 99 19.60 9.04 -10.71
N VAL A 100 18.51 8.50 -10.18
CA VAL A 100 17.56 7.70 -10.95
C VAL A 100 16.61 8.63 -11.69
N ASP A 101 16.95 8.92 -12.95
CA ASP A 101 16.04 9.54 -13.91
C ASP A 101 15.29 8.49 -14.75
N ALA A 102 14.42 8.92 -15.68
CA ALA A 102 13.67 8.01 -16.55
C ALA A 102 14.57 7.07 -17.39
N LYS A 103 15.76 7.54 -17.78
CA LYS A 103 16.70 6.77 -18.60
C LYS A 103 17.42 5.73 -17.76
N MET A 104 17.78 6.05 -16.52
CA MET A 104 18.36 5.10 -15.59
C MET A 104 17.33 4.07 -15.15
N LEU A 105 16.10 4.51 -14.86
CA LEU A 105 14.99 3.61 -14.53
C LEU A 105 14.74 2.59 -15.64
N HIS A 106 14.74 3.02 -16.91
CA HIS A 106 14.64 2.10 -18.06
C HIS A 106 15.70 0.99 -18.04
N LYS A 107 16.95 1.34 -17.69
CA LYS A 107 18.05 0.36 -17.60
C LYS A 107 17.90 -0.57 -16.42
N ILE A 108 17.42 -0.05 -15.28
CA ILE A 108 17.18 -0.87 -14.06
C ILE A 108 16.05 -1.87 -14.33
N CYS A 109 15.01 -1.45 -15.06
CA CYS A 109 13.82 -2.23 -15.34
C CYS A 109 13.83 -2.88 -16.74
N GLU A 110 15.02 -3.13 -17.31
CA GLU A 110 15.12 -3.72 -18.65
C GLU A 110 14.33 -5.05 -18.72
N GLY A 111 13.43 -5.15 -19.70
CA GLY A 111 12.54 -6.30 -19.87
C GLY A 111 11.17 -6.20 -19.18
N ALA A 112 10.91 -5.13 -18.44
CA ALA A 112 9.57 -4.81 -17.91
C ALA A 112 8.76 -3.94 -18.90
N ASP A 113 7.44 -3.94 -18.76
CA ASP A 113 6.53 -3.17 -19.60
C ASP A 113 6.43 -1.72 -19.12
N GLU A 114 6.51 -0.74 -20.03
CA GLU A 114 6.20 0.65 -19.70
C GLU A 114 4.74 0.81 -19.23
N LYS A 115 4.54 1.55 -18.14
CA LYS A 115 3.21 1.77 -17.55
C LYS A 115 3.17 3.09 -16.79
N THR A 116 2.04 3.79 -16.88
CA THR A 116 1.74 4.92 -16.01
C THR A 116 0.66 4.52 -15.01
N LEU A 117 0.95 4.67 -13.71
CA LEU A 117 0.00 4.43 -12.62
C LEU A 117 -0.11 5.70 -11.77
N MET A 118 -1.33 6.20 -11.54
CA MET A 118 -1.59 7.39 -10.72
C MET A 118 -0.71 8.61 -11.05
N GLY A 119 -0.39 8.81 -12.33
CA GLY A 119 0.46 9.91 -12.81
C GLY A 119 1.96 9.63 -12.81
N TYR A 120 2.41 8.56 -12.14
CA TYR A 120 3.81 8.13 -12.18
C TYR A 120 4.08 7.31 -13.43
N SER A 121 4.99 7.79 -14.27
CA SER A 121 5.54 7.01 -15.38
C SER A 121 6.62 6.08 -14.88
N GLY A 122 6.48 4.79 -15.18
CA GLY A 122 7.40 3.76 -14.71
C GLY A 122 7.30 2.48 -15.53
N TYR A 123 7.68 1.38 -14.88
CA TYR A 123 7.74 0.05 -15.49
C TYR A 123 7.04 -0.96 -14.58
N ILE A 124 6.32 -1.90 -15.19
CA ILE A 124 5.62 -2.97 -14.48
C ILE A 124 6.04 -4.34 -14.96
N ASN A 125 6.25 -5.24 -14.01
CA ASN A 125 6.44 -6.67 -14.25
C ASN A 125 5.30 -7.44 -13.58
N ARG A 126 4.80 -8.50 -14.23
CA ARG A 126 3.70 -9.33 -13.73
C ARG A 126 4.12 -10.78 -13.75
N GLY A 127 4.00 -11.45 -12.61
CA GLY A 127 4.04 -12.89 -12.49
C GLY A 127 2.64 -13.48 -12.39
N GLU A 128 2.56 -14.78 -12.13
CA GLU A 128 1.28 -15.47 -11.88
C GLU A 128 0.59 -14.95 -10.61
N ASP A 129 1.36 -14.71 -9.55
CA ASP A 129 0.86 -14.35 -8.21
C ASP A 129 1.37 -12.99 -7.70
N PHE A 130 1.96 -12.17 -8.58
CA PHE A 130 2.44 -10.85 -8.17
C PHE A 130 2.44 -9.83 -9.32
N ALA A 131 2.40 -8.56 -8.94
CA ALA A 131 2.78 -7.42 -9.77
C ALA A 131 3.87 -6.62 -9.05
N GLN A 132 4.80 -6.06 -9.82
CA GLN A 132 5.81 -5.13 -9.34
C GLN A 132 5.80 -3.91 -10.23
N PHE A 133 5.59 -2.73 -9.65
CA PHE A 133 5.70 -1.45 -10.34
C PHE A 133 6.90 -0.67 -9.80
N ALA A 134 7.73 -0.15 -10.70
CA ALA A 134 8.88 0.67 -10.37
C ALA A 134 8.82 2.02 -11.08
N TYR A 135 9.12 3.10 -10.36
CA TYR A 135 9.13 4.46 -10.87
C TYR A 135 10.30 5.25 -10.28
N ALA A 136 10.66 6.34 -10.96
CA ALA A 136 11.67 7.27 -10.51
C ALA A 136 10.98 8.42 -9.76
N TYR A 137 11.48 8.74 -8.56
CA TYR A 137 10.95 9.84 -7.76
C TYR A 137 12.07 10.42 -6.89
N ASP A 138 12.20 11.74 -6.87
CA ASP A 138 13.26 12.47 -6.14
C ASP A 138 14.66 11.82 -6.28
N ASN A 139 15.06 11.57 -7.53
CA ASN A 139 16.33 10.92 -7.92
C ASN A 139 16.53 9.49 -7.38
N LYS A 140 15.50 8.85 -6.83
CA LYS A 140 15.54 7.49 -6.29
C LYS A 140 14.71 6.54 -7.14
N ALA A 141 15.06 5.25 -7.08
CA ALA A 141 14.20 4.19 -7.62
C ALA A 141 13.24 3.74 -6.53
N VAL A 142 11.94 3.87 -6.80
CA VAL A 142 10.88 3.36 -5.93
C VAL A 142 10.26 2.14 -6.59
N SER A 143 10.04 1.08 -5.82
CA SER A 143 9.29 -0.08 -6.30
C SER A 143 8.26 -0.55 -5.28
N ILE A 144 7.08 -0.93 -5.77
CA ILE A 144 6.01 -1.56 -5.00
C ILE A 144 5.76 -2.93 -5.60
N THR A 145 5.94 -3.98 -4.81
CA THR A 145 5.55 -5.35 -5.16
C THR A 145 4.33 -5.74 -4.33
N ALA A 146 3.30 -6.29 -4.98
CA ALA A 146 2.06 -6.71 -4.34
C ALA A 146 1.46 -7.93 -5.08
N PRO A 147 0.43 -8.61 -4.53
CA PRO A 147 -0.23 -9.74 -5.20
C PRO A 147 -0.83 -9.39 -6.57
N ASN A 148 -1.24 -8.13 -6.78
CA ASN A 148 -1.80 -7.68 -8.05
C ASN A 148 -1.62 -6.16 -8.23
N GLU A 149 -1.83 -5.69 -9.47
CA GLU A 149 -1.70 -4.27 -9.86
C GLU A 149 -2.74 -3.37 -9.18
N GLU A 150 -3.91 -3.88 -8.81
CA GLU A 150 -4.96 -3.11 -8.15
C GLU A 150 -4.51 -2.64 -6.76
N LEU A 151 -3.86 -3.52 -5.99
CA LEU A 151 -3.28 -3.17 -4.69
C LEU A 151 -2.18 -2.12 -4.84
N ILE A 152 -1.35 -2.18 -5.89
CA ILE A 152 -0.32 -1.16 -6.15
C ILE A 152 -0.98 0.22 -6.37
N ASN A 153 -2.05 0.29 -7.17
CA ASN A 153 -2.75 1.55 -7.41
C ASN A 153 -3.35 2.16 -6.15
N GLN A 154 -3.84 1.34 -5.22
CA GLN A 154 -4.36 1.82 -3.93
C GLN A 154 -3.27 2.42 -3.03
N MET A 155 -2.02 2.01 -3.25
CA MET A 155 -0.88 2.49 -2.46
C MET A 155 -0.31 3.81 -2.94
N LEU A 156 -0.39 4.08 -4.24
CA LEU A 156 0.15 5.30 -4.81
C LEU A 156 -0.66 6.50 -4.34
N VAL A 157 0.07 7.52 -3.92
CA VAL A 157 -0.46 8.83 -3.53
C VAL A 157 -0.15 9.79 -4.66
N VAL A 158 -1.14 10.54 -5.14
CA VAL A 158 -0.86 11.64 -6.06
C VAL A 158 -0.38 12.81 -5.22
N GLU A 159 0.84 13.24 -5.46
CA GLU A 159 1.39 14.42 -4.81
C GLU A 159 1.00 15.70 -5.55
N ASP A 160 0.75 16.76 -4.78
CA ASP A 160 0.44 18.07 -5.34
C ASP A 160 1.70 18.64 -6.03
N ALA A 161 1.56 19.05 -7.29
CA ALA A 161 2.62 19.62 -8.13
C ALA A 161 3.00 21.06 -7.75
#